data_AF-A0A7S0EZS9-F1
#
_entry.id   AF-A0A7S0EZS9-F1
#
_cell.length_a   1.000
_cell.length_b   1.000
_cell.length_c   1.000
_cell.angle_alpha   90.00
_cell.angle_beta   90.00
_cell.angle_gamma   90.00
#
_symmetry.space_group_name_H-M   'P 1'
#
loop_
_entity.id
_entity.type
_entity.pdbx_description
1 polymer ?
#
loop_
_entity_poly.entity_id
_entity_poly.type
_entity_poly.pdbx_seq_one_letter_code
_entity_poly.pdbx_strand_id
1 'polypeptide(L)'
;MMKRLKARGWTDRSTRAVFFDQVIYNAELNSFVSIRSSFEFNPWGSVVSLIRARVMRFGFVRFNDVVLLILDITVYTFVVVAIFSTIIKIWRLRWKFFQSLLNQLDIVNYFFFLITGYYKINLYMSTYSLMTVPSKPQDPPRDFESFGWTYAQIGNWNGFNSLITWSKALVYLGLLHHSFNMLLRVITESSKNVSVFTLMFFIVLWAYAQTLYVCFGTDIIRWKNIGNSFLSSIEAVLHGLQFDELQAVNQYLGPLVSFSFLFICLFFMLNTFLALIMKSYDKVSKMKDEDSLSKEFAKGVFPLFKSISERLSKLSRKRKVKDEGKHDRESKQEDKTEKKQAWPEVNDSDKNGEHFTDKLATSTSLAKPDERPQFLRQRTLYRRDDDLVEVPLETLQQLTVSLNDLQSKVKTLSDRVKTAECVYLGQKI
;
A
#
# COMPACT_ATOMS: atom_id res chain seq x y z
N MET A 1 -2.76 44.42 8.30
CA MET A 1 -3.29 43.69 9.47
C MET A 1 -2.19 43.32 10.48
N MET A 2 -1.16 42.56 10.10
CA MET A 2 -0.08 42.12 11.01
C MET A 2 0.60 43.24 11.82
N LYS A 3 0.89 44.40 11.19
CA LYS A 3 1.45 45.57 11.90
C LYS A 3 0.55 46.07 13.04
N ARG A 4 -0.79 45.99 12.89
CA ARG A 4 -1.76 46.39 13.93
C ARG A 4 -1.84 45.36 15.06
N LEU A 5 -1.80 44.07 14.74
CA LEU A 5 -1.76 42.99 15.75
C LEU A 5 -0.48 43.07 16.59
N LYS A 6 0.66 43.35 15.93
CA LYS A 6 1.93 43.60 16.62
C LYS A 6 1.87 44.83 17.53
N ALA A 7 1.31 45.94 17.05
CA ALA A 7 1.17 47.17 17.84
C ALA A 7 0.27 47.01 19.08
N ARG A 8 -0.68 46.06 19.05
CA ARG A 8 -1.57 45.73 20.18
C ARG A 8 -1.05 44.64 21.10
N GLY A 9 0.15 44.10 20.86
CA GLY A 9 0.69 43.00 21.67
C GLY A 9 -0.18 41.75 21.64
N TRP A 10 -0.75 41.39 20.48
CA TRP A 10 -1.73 40.30 20.37
C TRP A 10 -1.24 38.95 20.90
N THR A 11 0.07 38.68 20.82
CA THR A 11 0.71 37.54 21.46
C THR A 11 1.47 38.02 22.69
N ASP A 12 1.21 37.40 23.83
CA ASP A 12 1.75 37.75 25.14
C ASP A 12 2.34 36.52 25.86
N ARG A 13 2.76 36.66 27.12
CA ARG A 13 3.27 35.54 27.93
C ARG A 13 2.19 34.49 28.28
N SER A 14 0.90 34.87 28.22
CA SER A 14 -0.21 33.96 28.50
C SER A 14 -0.60 33.12 27.26
N THR A 15 -0.19 33.56 26.07
CA THR A 15 -0.39 32.81 24.82
C THR A 15 0.27 31.44 24.91
N ARG A 16 -0.46 30.38 24.52
CA ARG A 16 0.02 28.99 24.56
C ARG A 16 0.21 28.39 23.18
N ALA A 17 -0.66 28.71 22.24
CA ALA A 17 -0.52 28.24 20.87
C ALA A 17 -1.13 29.25 19.91
N VAL A 18 -0.52 29.41 18.73
CA VAL A 18 -1.06 30.17 17.61
C VAL A 18 -1.16 29.26 16.40
N PHE A 19 -2.33 29.21 15.77
CA PHE A 19 -2.61 28.38 14.60
C PHE A 19 -2.84 29.25 13.38
N PHE A 20 -2.21 28.90 12.27
CA PHE A 20 -2.46 29.47 10.95
C PHE A 20 -2.98 28.37 10.02
N ASP A 21 -4.23 28.52 9.59
CA ASP A 21 -4.88 27.58 8.70
C ASP A 21 -5.00 28.18 7.30
N GLN A 22 -4.50 27.44 6.32
CA GLN A 22 -4.60 27.80 4.91
C GLN A 22 -5.05 26.59 4.09
N VAL A 23 -5.85 26.82 3.07
CA VAL A 23 -6.29 25.79 2.13
C VAL A 23 -5.87 26.19 0.73
N ILE A 24 -5.24 25.26 0.01
CA ILE A 24 -4.82 25.44 -1.38
C ILE A 24 -5.54 24.38 -2.20
N TYR A 25 -6.18 24.79 -3.30
CA TYR A 25 -6.82 23.89 -4.25
C TYR A 25 -5.98 23.77 -5.52
N ASN A 26 -5.67 22.53 -5.91
CA ASN A 26 -5.03 22.23 -7.18
C ASN A 26 -6.07 21.64 -8.14
N ALA A 27 -6.45 22.42 -9.16
CA ALA A 27 -7.43 22.02 -10.18
C ALA A 27 -6.94 20.85 -11.05
N GLU A 28 -5.64 20.78 -11.35
CA GLU A 28 -5.03 19.75 -12.20
C GLU A 28 -4.95 18.38 -11.54
N LEU A 29 -5.07 18.30 -10.21
CA LEU A 29 -5.12 17.03 -9.48
C LEU A 29 -6.49 16.80 -8.80
N ASN A 30 -7.41 17.77 -8.89
CA ASN A 30 -8.64 17.81 -8.10
C ASN A 30 -8.37 17.50 -6.62
N SER A 31 -7.39 18.20 -6.03
CA SER A 31 -6.91 17.93 -4.67
C SER A 31 -6.85 19.21 -3.86
N PHE A 32 -7.37 19.16 -2.64
CA PHE A 32 -7.29 20.21 -1.64
C PHE A 32 -6.17 19.88 -0.67
N VAL A 33 -5.35 20.86 -0.33
CA VAL A 33 -4.30 20.75 0.68
C VAL A 33 -4.67 21.69 1.82
N SER A 34 -4.99 21.12 2.98
CA SER A 34 -5.15 21.85 4.24
C SER A 34 -3.78 21.92 4.92
N ILE A 35 -3.28 23.13 5.15
CA ILE A 35 -2.02 23.41 5.83
C ILE A 35 -2.34 24.11 7.14
N ARG A 36 -2.03 23.44 8.25
CA ARG A 36 -2.08 24.01 9.60
C ARG A 36 -0.66 24.20 10.12
N SER A 37 -0.27 25.45 10.33
CA SER A 37 0.99 25.79 11.02
C SER A 37 0.69 26.17 12.46
N SER A 38 1.16 25.39 13.41
CA SER A 38 1.01 25.63 14.85
C SER A 38 2.33 26.08 15.47
N PHE A 39 2.26 27.15 16.26
CA PHE A 39 3.37 27.66 17.07
C PHE A 39 2.99 27.54 18.55
N GLU A 40 3.58 26.57 19.24
CA GLU A 40 3.35 26.32 20.67
C GLU A 40 4.38 27.09 21.51
N PHE A 41 3.91 27.86 22.49
CA PHE A 41 4.71 28.69 23.38
C PHE A 41 4.89 27.96 24.71
N ASN A 42 6.10 27.48 24.96
CA ASN A 42 6.42 26.81 26.22
C ASN A 42 6.54 27.83 27.37
N PRO A 43 6.22 27.43 28.62
CA PRO A 43 6.34 28.30 29.79
C PRO A 43 7.73 28.93 30.00
N TRP A 44 8.78 28.27 29.51
CA TRP A 44 10.18 28.75 29.61
C TRP A 44 10.62 29.63 28.43
N GLY A 45 9.70 30.05 27.55
CA GLY A 45 9.96 31.01 26.49
C GLY A 45 10.41 30.42 25.15
N SER A 46 10.51 29.09 25.03
CA SER A 46 10.77 28.41 23.75
C SER A 46 9.50 28.32 22.90
N VAL A 47 9.63 28.47 21.59
CA VAL A 47 8.53 28.30 20.63
C VAL A 47 8.77 27.06 19.78
N VAL A 48 7.86 26.10 19.85
CA VAL A 48 7.89 24.87 19.06
C VAL A 48 6.94 25.03 17.89
N SER A 49 7.46 24.97 16.66
CA SER A 49 6.66 25.03 15.44
C SER A 49 6.38 23.64 14.88
N LEU A 50 5.14 23.37 14.49
CA LEU A 50 4.73 22.16 13.80
C LEU A 50 3.86 22.51 12.60
N ILE A 51 4.20 21.99 11.43
CA ILE A 51 3.41 22.17 10.20
C ILE A 51 2.76 20.83 9.85
N ARG A 52 1.44 20.83 9.69
CA ARG A 52 0.66 19.67 9.25
C ARG A 52 0.01 20.01 7.91
N ALA A 53 0.40 19.29 6.87
CA ALA A 53 -0.23 19.36 5.56
C ALA A 53 -1.04 18.08 5.32
N ARG A 54 -2.34 18.22 5.03
CA ARG A 54 -3.23 17.11 4.70
C ARG A 54 -3.81 17.29 3.32
N VAL A 55 -3.57 16.31 2.45
CA VAL A 55 -4.10 16.27 1.10
C VAL A 55 -5.42 15.49 1.11
N MET A 56 -6.44 16.06 0.48
CA MET A 56 -7.77 15.50 0.37
C MET A 56 -8.29 15.62 -1.05
N ARG A 57 -9.17 14.72 -1.45
CA ARG A 57 -9.87 14.79 -2.74
C ARG A 57 -11.37 14.79 -2.46
N PHE A 58 -12.09 15.75 -3.04
CA PHE A 58 -13.54 15.85 -2.93
C PHE A 58 -14.20 15.62 -4.29
N GLY A 59 -15.37 14.97 -4.25
CA GLY A 59 -16.21 14.74 -5.43
C GLY A 59 -15.69 13.65 -6.37
N PHE A 60 -16.54 13.31 -7.34
CA PHE A 60 -16.25 12.34 -8.40
C PHE A 60 -16.15 13.09 -9.72
N VAL A 61 -15.01 13.78 -9.93
CA VAL A 61 -14.83 14.63 -11.12
C VAL A 61 -14.18 13.83 -12.25
N ARG A 62 -13.25 12.93 -11.92
CA ARG A 62 -12.49 12.16 -12.90
C ARG A 62 -13.01 10.72 -13.01
N PHE A 63 -12.77 10.12 -14.18
CA PHE A 63 -13.03 8.70 -14.40
C PHE A 63 -12.39 7.81 -13.32
N ASN A 64 -11.15 8.12 -12.92
CA ASN A 64 -10.45 7.39 -11.86
C ASN A 64 -11.19 7.43 -10.52
N ASP A 65 -11.87 8.53 -10.19
CA ASP A 65 -12.62 8.67 -8.94
C ASP A 65 -13.87 7.77 -8.95
N VAL A 66 -14.51 7.64 -10.11
CA VAL A 66 -15.65 6.73 -10.32
C VAL A 66 -15.21 5.26 -10.25
N VAL A 67 -14.08 4.91 -10.88
CA VAL A 67 -13.51 3.55 -10.80
C VAL A 67 -13.18 3.20 -9.35
N LEU A 68 -12.56 4.11 -8.60
CA LEU A 68 -12.25 3.90 -7.18
C LEU A 68 -13.52 3.70 -6.35
N LEU A 69 -14.60 4.45 -6.62
CA LEU A 69 -15.89 4.25 -5.97
C LEU A 69 -16.50 2.87 -6.28
N ILE A 70 -16.46 2.42 -7.54
CA ILE A 70 -16.98 1.10 -7.92
C ILE A 70 -16.20 -0.01 -7.20
N LEU A 71 -14.86 0.11 -7.16
CA LEU A 71 -14.01 -0.82 -6.42
C LEU A 71 -14.32 -0.81 -4.92
N ASP A 72 -14.55 0.37 -4.33
CA ASP A 72 -14.88 0.49 -2.92
C ASP A 72 -16.22 -0.17 -2.59
N ILE A 73 -17.27 0.10 -3.38
CA ILE A 73 -18.58 -0.55 -3.25
C ILE A 73 -18.44 -2.08 -3.37
N THR A 74 -17.63 -2.54 -4.32
CA THR A 74 -17.37 -3.97 -4.52
C THR A 74 -16.73 -4.58 -3.27
N VAL A 75 -15.70 -3.95 -2.72
CA VAL A 75 -15.01 -4.43 -1.50
C VAL A 75 -15.96 -4.46 -0.31
N TYR A 76 -16.73 -3.39 -0.06
CA TYR A 76 -17.69 -3.37 1.04
C TYR A 76 -18.82 -4.40 0.86
N THR A 77 -19.23 -4.69 -0.38
CA THR A 77 -20.17 -5.78 -0.66
C THR A 77 -19.59 -7.13 -0.24
N PHE A 78 -18.33 -7.41 -0.57
CA PHE A 78 -17.64 -8.62 -0.10
C PHE A 78 -17.54 -8.69 1.42
N VAL A 79 -17.23 -7.56 2.08
CA VAL A 79 -17.16 -7.49 3.55
C VAL A 79 -18.51 -7.80 4.17
N VAL A 80 -19.62 -7.26 3.65
CA VAL A 80 -20.97 -7.52 4.14
C VAL A 80 -21.32 -9.01 4.01
N VAL A 81 -21.06 -9.62 2.85
CA VAL A 81 -21.27 -11.07 2.65
C VAL A 81 -20.42 -11.90 3.62
N ALA A 82 -19.18 -11.49 3.86
CA ALA A 82 -18.27 -12.17 4.77
C ALA A 82 -18.72 -12.06 6.24
N ILE A 83 -19.25 -10.90 6.65
CA ILE A 83 -19.87 -10.71 7.98
C ILE A 83 -21.06 -11.65 8.14
N PHE A 84 -21.98 -11.70 7.17
CA PHE A 84 -23.12 -12.62 7.22
C PHE A 84 -22.68 -14.09 7.29
N SER A 85 -21.69 -14.49 6.49
CA SER A 85 -21.14 -15.84 6.55
C SER A 85 -20.51 -16.14 7.92
N THR A 86 -19.88 -15.15 8.56
CA THR A 86 -19.24 -15.30 9.88
C THR A 86 -20.27 -15.39 10.99
N ILE A 87 -21.36 -14.62 10.90
CA ILE A 87 -22.50 -14.75 11.81
C ILE A 87 -23.03 -16.18 11.75
N ILE A 88 -23.32 -16.72 10.56
CA ILE A 88 -23.80 -18.11 10.44
C ILE A 88 -22.80 -19.11 11.07
N LYS A 89 -21.48 -18.91 10.89
CA LYS A 89 -20.45 -19.73 11.54
C LYS A 89 -20.50 -19.62 13.06
N ILE A 90 -20.61 -18.42 13.62
CA ILE A 90 -20.74 -18.19 15.06
C ILE A 90 -21.98 -18.89 15.63
N TRP A 91 -23.11 -18.85 14.92
CA TRP A 91 -24.33 -19.52 15.35
C TRP A 91 -24.19 -21.05 15.40
N ARG A 92 -23.44 -21.66 14.47
CA ARG A 92 -23.20 -23.11 14.43
C ARG A 92 -22.15 -23.56 15.45
N LEU A 93 -21.06 -22.80 15.63
CA LEU A 93 -19.92 -23.19 16.46
C LEU A 93 -19.96 -22.64 17.89
N ARG A 94 -20.79 -21.63 18.16
CA ARG A 94 -20.96 -20.96 19.46
C ARG A 94 -19.61 -20.60 20.08
N TRP A 95 -19.32 -21.13 21.27
CA TRP A 95 -18.09 -20.86 22.03
C TRP A 95 -16.82 -21.44 21.40
N LYS A 96 -16.91 -22.52 20.61
CA LYS A 96 -15.75 -23.09 19.92
C LYS A 96 -15.19 -22.14 18.85
N PHE A 97 -16.02 -21.23 18.34
CA PHE A 97 -15.58 -20.23 17.37
C PHE A 97 -14.46 -19.35 17.95
N PHE A 98 -14.61 -18.90 19.20
CA PHE A 98 -13.68 -17.98 19.86
C PHE A 98 -12.39 -18.64 20.34
N GLN A 99 -12.25 -19.96 20.25
CA GLN A 99 -11.00 -20.64 20.61
C GLN A 99 -9.96 -20.59 19.49
N SER A 100 -10.38 -20.34 18.24
CA SER A 100 -9.48 -20.25 17.09
C SER A 100 -8.97 -18.81 16.88
N LEU A 101 -7.65 -18.62 16.91
CA LEU A 101 -7.01 -17.33 16.65
C LEU A 101 -7.33 -16.76 15.26
N LEU A 102 -7.49 -17.63 14.25
CA LEU A 102 -7.82 -17.21 12.88
C LEU A 102 -9.22 -16.61 12.78
N ASN A 103 -10.17 -17.20 13.50
CA ASN A 103 -11.54 -16.71 13.56
C ASN A 103 -11.63 -15.37 14.33
N GLN A 104 -10.79 -15.19 15.35
CA GLN A 104 -10.67 -13.91 16.05
C GLN A 104 -10.10 -12.83 15.12
N LEU A 105 -9.07 -13.16 14.35
CA LEU A 105 -8.46 -12.24 13.37
C LEU A 105 -9.49 -11.78 12.32
N ASP A 106 -10.39 -12.66 11.89
CA ASP A 106 -11.50 -12.33 10.99
C ASP A 106 -12.47 -11.29 11.59
N ILE A 107 -12.87 -11.46 12.85
CA ILE A 107 -13.72 -10.47 13.54
C ILE A 107 -13.02 -9.12 13.60
N VAL A 108 -11.75 -9.11 13.98
CA VAL A 108 -10.95 -7.88 14.09
C VAL A 108 -10.84 -7.17 12.74
N ASN A 109 -10.62 -7.93 11.66
CA ASN A 109 -10.59 -7.40 10.29
C ASN A 109 -11.90 -6.69 9.91
N TYR A 110 -13.04 -7.36 10.11
CA TYR A 110 -14.35 -6.77 9.80
C TYR A 110 -14.66 -5.56 10.67
N PHE A 111 -14.25 -5.58 11.95
CA PHE A 111 -14.40 -4.44 12.84
C PHE A 111 -13.70 -3.19 12.30
N PHE A 112 -12.46 -3.32 11.80
CA PHE A 112 -11.77 -2.19 11.18
C PHE A 112 -12.40 -1.75 9.86
N PHE A 113 -12.95 -2.66 9.05
CA PHE A 113 -13.73 -2.27 7.88
C PHE A 113 -14.97 -1.45 8.25
N LEU A 114 -15.64 -1.77 9.36
CA LEU A 114 -16.77 -0.96 9.85
C LEU A 114 -16.33 0.42 10.31
N ILE A 115 -15.19 0.53 11.00
CA ILE A 115 -14.61 1.83 11.39
C ILE A 115 -14.28 2.67 10.15
N THR A 116 -13.62 2.09 9.14
CA THR A 116 -13.33 2.82 7.90
C THR A 116 -14.60 3.21 7.17
N GLY A 117 -15.64 2.36 7.18
CA GLY A 117 -16.94 2.64 6.59
C GLY A 117 -17.63 3.83 7.27
N TYR A 118 -17.59 3.88 8.60
CA TYR A 118 -18.12 5.01 9.38
C TYR A 118 -17.45 6.33 9.00
N TYR A 119 -16.12 6.38 8.96
CA TYR A 119 -15.41 7.60 8.58
C TYR A 119 -15.65 8.01 7.13
N LYS A 120 -15.79 7.04 6.21
CA LYS A 120 -16.17 7.31 4.81
C LYS A 120 -17.56 7.93 4.72
N ILE A 121 -18.56 7.35 5.39
CA ILE A 121 -19.93 7.89 5.43
C ILE A 121 -19.93 9.30 6.02
N ASN A 122 -19.21 9.52 7.13
CA ASN A 122 -19.10 10.84 7.75
C ASN A 122 -18.47 11.88 6.81
N LEU A 123 -17.41 11.49 6.10
CA LEU A 123 -16.79 12.33 5.08
C LEU A 123 -17.78 12.65 3.96
N TYR A 124 -18.49 11.67 3.40
CA TYR A 124 -19.46 11.87 2.31
C TYR A 124 -20.60 12.79 2.72
N MET A 125 -21.20 12.59 3.90
CA MET A 125 -22.26 13.45 4.41
C MET A 125 -21.78 14.89 4.60
N SER A 126 -20.57 15.04 5.13
CA SER A 126 -19.98 16.35 5.38
C SER A 126 -19.58 17.04 4.07
N THR A 127 -19.14 16.31 3.04
CA THR A 127 -18.88 16.87 1.70
C THR A 127 -20.17 17.26 0.99
N TYR A 128 -21.24 16.48 1.15
CA TYR A 128 -22.54 16.80 0.56
C TYR A 128 -23.11 18.11 1.11
N SER A 129 -22.99 18.36 2.42
CA SER A 129 -23.41 19.63 3.02
C SER A 129 -22.59 20.82 2.50
N LEU A 130 -21.29 20.61 2.25
CA LEU A 130 -20.43 21.64 1.66
C LEU A 130 -20.84 22.00 0.22
N MET A 131 -21.25 21.03 -0.60
CA MET A 131 -21.62 21.27 -2.00
C MET A 131 -23.02 21.88 -2.16
N THR A 132 -23.93 21.59 -1.24
CA THR A 132 -25.33 22.04 -1.31
C THR A 132 -25.57 23.43 -0.73
N VAL A 133 -24.75 23.87 0.24
CA VAL A 133 -24.87 25.21 0.84
C VAL A 133 -23.79 26.13 0.23
N PRO A 134 -24.14 27.05 -0.69
CA PRO A 134 -23.21 28.04 -1.19
C PRO A 134 -22.79 28.97 -0.05
N SER A 135 -21.47 29.17 0.10
CA SER A 135 -20.95 30.10 1.11
C SER A 135 -21.33 31.52 0.76
N LYS A 136 -21.89 32.25 1.72
CA LYS A 136 -21.99 33.70 1.65
C LYS A 136 -20.63 34.30 2.01
N PRO A 137 -20.27 35.49 1.47
CA PRO A 137 -19.00 36.14 1.79
C PRO A 137 -18.82 36.49 3.28
N GLN A 138 -19.91 36.51 4.04
CA GLN A 138 -19.96 36.81 5.46
C GLN A 138 -19.81 35.57 6.36
N ASP A 139 -19.86 34.37 5.78
CA ASP A 139 -19.73 33.14 6.56
C ASP A 139 -18.27 32.97 7.03
N PRO A 140 -18.06 32.41 8.24
CA PRO A 140 -16.72 32.08 8.69
C PRO A 140 -16.06 31.10 7.70
N PRO A 141 -14.72 31.18 7.51
CA PRO A 141 -14.00 30.24 6.67
C PRO A 141 -14.28 28.81 7.12
N ARG A 142 -14.59 27.94 6.16
CA ARG A 142 -14.94 26.54 6.45
C ARG A 142 -13.72 25.81 7.01
N ASP A 143 -13.94 24.96 8.02
CA ASP A 143 -12.86 24.22 8.67
C ASP A 143 -12.44 23.00 7.84
N PHE A 144 -11.49 23.17 6.93
CA PHE A 144 -10.90 22.09 6.14
C PHE A 144 -9.97 21.18 6.94
N GLU A 145 -9.53 21.58 8.15
CA GLU A 145 -8.68 20.71 8.97
C GLU A 145 -9.45 19.50 9.46
N SER A 146 -10.71 19.70 9.90
CA SER A 146 -11.58 18.61 10.36
C SER A 146 -11.79 17.56 9.26
N PHE A 147 -12.08 18.01 8.03
CA PHE A 147 -12.17 17.12 6.88
C PHE A 147 -10.85 16.39 6.60
N GLY A 148 -9.73 17.12 6.68
CA GLY A 148 -8.41 16.55 6.48
C GLY A 148 -8.08 15.49 7.50
N TRP A 149 -8.49 15.72 8.75
CA TRP A 149 -8.32 14.76 9.83
C TRP A 149 -9.12 13.48 9.53
N THR A 150 -10.41 13.59 9.22
CA THR A 150 -11.26 12.44 8.88
C THR A 150 -10.72 11.67 7.67
N TYR A 151 -10.30 12.37 6.62
CA TYR A 151 -9.69 11.76 5.44
C TYR A 151 -8.40 10.99 5.78
N ALA A 152 -7.53 11.58 6.61
CA ALA A 152 -6.32 10.92 7.09
C ALA A 152 -6.64 9.69 7.96
N GLN A 153 -7.68 9.74 8.81
CA GLN A 153 -8.09 8.58 9.60
C GLN A 153 -8.56 7.42 8.73
N ILE A 154 -9.29 7.68 7.64
CA ILE A 154 -9.65 6.63 6.67
C ILE A 154 -8.39 5.93 6.14
N GLY A 155 -7.37 6.70 5.74
CA GLY A 155 -6.09 6.17 5.28
C GLY A 155 -5.36 5.35 6.34
N ASN A 156 -5.25 5.87 7.57
CA ASN A 156 -4.56 5.21 8.67
C ASN A 156 -5.22 3.87 9.05
N TRP A 157 -6.55 3.86 9.24
CA TRP A 157 -7.30 2.65 9.59
C TRP A 157 -7.31 1.64 8.45
N ASN A 158 -7.44 2.09 7.21
CA ASN A 158 -7.37 1.21 6.05
C ASN A 158 -5.96 0.61 5.89
N GLY A 159 -4.91 1.40 6.10
CA GLY A 159 -3.52 0.95 6.12
C GLY A 159 -3.29 -0.11 7.18
N PHE A 160 -3.78 0.10 8.41
CA PHE A 160 -3.71 -0.89 9.47
C PHE A 160 -4.49 -2.17 9.13
N ASN A 161 -5.71 -2.05 8.62
CA ASN A 161 -6.54 -3.19 8.22
C ASN A 161 -5.93 -3.99 7.05
N SER A 162 -5.15 -3.33 6.19
CA SER A 162 -4.45 -4.00 5.10
C SER A 162 -3.44 -5.04 5.62
N LEU A 163 -2.78 -4.78 6.74
CA LEU A 163 -1.85 -5.73 7.38
C LEU A 163 -2.58 -7.00 7.82
N ILE A 164 -3.77 -6.84 8.41
CA ILE A 164 -4.60 -7.96 8.87
C ILE A 164 -5.09 -8.78 7.66
N THR A 165 -5.50 -8.08 6.60
CA THR A 165 -5.98 -8.71 5.35
C THR A 165 -4.87 -9.51 4.66
N TRP A 166 -3.66 -8.96 4.57
CA TRP A 166 -2.50 -9.66 4.03
C TRP A 166 -2.04 -10.82 4.93
N SER A 167 -2.14 -10.66 6.26
CA SER A 167 -1.87 -11.77 7.20
C SER A 167 -2.79 -12.96 6.94
N LYS A 168 -4.07 -12.71 6.64
CA LYS A 168 -5.02 -13.76 6.25
C LYS A 168 -4.65 -14.40 4.91
N ALA A 169 -4.15 -13.63 3.95
CA ALA A 169 -3.66 -14.17 2.68
C ALA A 169 -2.48 -15.15 2.88
N LEU A 170 -1.59 -14.90 3.86
CA LEU A 170 -0.51 -15.84 4.20
C LEU A 170 -1.02 -17.18 4.74
N VAL A 171 -2.12 -17.19 5.48
CA VAL A 171 -2.76 -18.43 5.96
C VAL A 171 -3.28 -19.26 4.78
N TYR A 172 -3.92 -18.62 3.80
CA TYR A 172 -4.35 -19.30 2.58
C TYR A 172 -3.19 -19.76 1.70
N LEU A 173 -2.07 -19.05 1.71
CA LEU A 173 -0.84 -19.49 1.05
C LEU A 173 -0.28 -20.78 1.67
N GLY A 174 -0.42 -20.94 2.98
CA GLY A 174 -0.11 -22.19 3.69
C GLY A 174 -0.90 -23.39 3.15
N LEU A 175 -2.17 -23.20 2.80
CA LEU A 175 -2.99 -24.26 2.21
C LEU A 175 -2.54 -24.64 0.79
N LEU A 176 -1.90 -23.72 0.07
CA LEU A 176 -1.42 -23.94 -1.30
C LEU A 176 -0.06 -24.66 -1.33
N HIS A 177 0.81 -24.39 -0.36
CA HIS A 177 2.19 -24.88 -0.37
C HIS A 177 2.60 -25.56 0.94
N HIS A 178 3.08 -26.80 0.84
CA HIS A 178 3.42 -27.63 1.99
C HIS A 178 4.45 -26.99 2.94
N SER A 179 5.50 -26.35 2.41
CA SER A 179 6.52 -25.71 3.26
C SER A 179 5.96 -24.51 4.05
N PHE A 180 4.99 -23.79 3.50
CA PHE A 180 4.34 -22.68 4.22
C PHE A 180 3.39 -23.20 5.30
N ASN A 181 2.67 -24.30 5.04
CA ASN A 181 1.86 -24.95 6.06
C ASN A 181 2.73 -25.42 7.26
N MET A 182 3.90 -26.00 6.97
CA MET A 182 4.84 -26.44 8.00
C MET A 182 5.28 -25.26 8.87
N LEU A 183 5.65 -24.13 8.25
CA LEU A 183 6.04 -22.91 8.97
C LEU A 183 4.92 -22.41 9.89
N LEU A 184 3.69 -22.32 9.37
CA LEU A 184 2.53 -21.89 10.17
C LEU A 184 2.26 -22.84 11.34
N ARG A 185 2.40 -24.16 11.12
CA ARG A 185 2.23 -25.18 12.16
C ARG A 185 3.31 -25.10 13.25
N VAL A 186 4.55 -24.80 12.90
CA VAL A 186 5.63 -24.52 13.87
C VAL A 186 5.29 -23.30 14.72
N ILE A 187 4.79 -22.23 14.11
CA ILE A 187 4.40 -21.00 14.82
C ILE A 187 3.22 -21.27 15.76
N THR A 188 2.18 -21.98 15.32
CA THR A 188 1.00 -22.25 16.16
C THR A 188 1.33 -23.19 17.32
N GLU A 189 2.13 -24.24 17.09
CA GLU A 189 2.57 -25.17 18.14
C GLU A 189 3.53 -24.53 19.14
N SER A 190 4.44 -23.65 18.68
CA SER A 190 5.37 -22.93 19.56
C SER A 190 4.72 -21.80 20.34
N SER A 191 3.61 -21.25 19.84
CA SER A 191 2.98 -20.02 20.36
C SER A 191 2.75 -20.04 21.86
N LYS A 192 2.31 -21.16 22.46
CA LYS A 192 2.03 -21.25 23.91
C LYS A 192 3.30 -21.15 24.77
N ASN A 193 4.39 -21.77 24.34
CA ASN A 193 5.65 -21.73 25.09
C ASN A 193 6.37 -20.40 24.85
N VAL A 194 6.31 -19.91 23.60
CA VAL A 194 6.90 -18.63 23.20
C VAL A 194 6.18 -17.47 23.89
N SER A 195 4.85 -17.50 24.05
CA SER A 195 4.11 -16.38 24.67
C SER A 195 4.51 -16.13 26.13
N VAL A 196 4.70 -17.19 26.92
CA VAL A 196 5.16 -17.08 28.31
C VAL A 196 6.58 -16.51 28.37
N PHE A 197 7.47 -16.99 27.51
CA PHE A 197 8.83 -16.45 27.42
C PHE A 197 8.84 -14.99 26.98
N THR A 198 8.03 -14.62 25.98
CA THR A 198 7.88 -13.25 25.50
C THR A 198 7.38 -12.32 26.61
N LEU A 199 6.47 -12.78 27.47
CA LEU A 199 6.03 -12.01 28.63
C LEU A 199 7.20 -11.74 29.60
N MET A 200 8.00 -12.75 29.92
CA MET A 200 9.19 -12.59 30.76
C MET A 200 10.20 -11.61 30.13
N PHE A 201 10.39 -11.70 28.81
CA PHE A 201 11.24 -10.78 28.06
C PHE A 201 10.77 -9.33 28.16
N PHE A 202 9.47 -9.07 28.01
CA PHE A 202 8.92 -7.72 28.15
C PHE A 202 9.05 -7.15 29.56
N ILE A 203 8.95 -7.99 30.61
CA ILE A 203 9.16 -7.55 32.00
C ILE A 203 10.60 -7.07 32.20
N VAL A 204 11.58 -7.83 31.69
CA VAL A 204 13.00 -7.46 31.78
C VAL A 204 13.29 -6.21 30.95
N LEU A 205 12.76 -6.12 29.72
CA LEU A 205 12.88 -4.92 28.90
C LEU A 205 12.27 -3.70 29.57
N TRP A 206 11.11 -3.85 30.21
CA TRP A 206 10.46 -2.77 30.95
C TRP A 206 11.32 -2.28 32.11
N ALA A 207 11.94 -3.20 32.87
CA ALA A 207 12.86 -2.83 33.94
C ALA A 207 14.08 -2.04 33.43
N TYR A 208 14.66 -2.47 32.30
CA TYR A 208 15.75 -1.72 31.66
C TYR A 208 15.31 -0.37 31.10
N ALA A 209 14.13 -0.28 30.49
CA ALA A 209 13.58 0.98 30.01
C ALA A 209 13.36 1.99 31.15
N GLN A 210 12.88 1.53 32.31
CA GLN A 210 12.77 2.36 33.51
C GLN A 210 14.13 2.82 34.00
N THR A 211 15.11 1.90 34.06
CA THR A 211 16.48 2.21 34.50
C THR A 211 17.13 3.25 33.58
N LEU A 212 17.04 3.07 32.26
CA LEU A 212 17.61 4.00 31.28
C LEU A 212 16.92 5.37 31.30
N TYR A 213 15.59 5.38 31.51
CA TYR A 213 14.82 6.61 31.68
C TYR A 213 15.28 7.40 32.92
N VAL A 214 15.39 6.74 34.07
CA VAL A 214 15.77 7.39 35.34
C VAL A 214 17.23 7.84 35.34
N CYS A 215 18.14 7.03 34.80
CA CYS A 215 19.57 7.31 34.86
C CYS A 215 20.06 8.28 33.78
N PHE A 216 19.46 8.25 32.57
CA PHE A 216 19.98 8.97 31.41
C PHE A 216 18.93 9.85 30.70
N GLY A 217 17.68 9.89 31.18
CA GLY A 217 16.60 10.63 30.53
C GLY A 217 16.70 12.16 30.61
N THR A 218 17.52 12.69 31.52
CA THR A 218 17.81 14.13 31.62
C THR A 218 18.70 14.63 30.50
N ASP A 219 19.69 13.83 30.10
CA ASP A 219 20.77 14.25 29.22
C ASP A 219 20.59 13.73 27.78
N ILE A 220 19.98 12.56 27.61
CA ILE A 220 19.84 11.90 26.31
C ILE A 220 18.37 11.90 25.87
N ILE A 221 18.11 12.51 24.70
CA ILE A 221 16.76 12.65 24.12
C ILE A 221 16.08 11.29 23.91
N ARG A 222 16.86 10.25 23.58
CA ARG A 222 16.39 8.88 23.38
C ARG A 222 15.69 8.32 24.62
N TRP A 223 16.18 8.65 25.81
CA TRP A 223 15.67 8.15 27.09
C TRP A 223 14.77 9.17 27.81
N LYS A 224 14.40 10.28 27.16
CA LYS A 224 13.69 11.41 27.79
C LYS A 224 12.26 11.12 28.23
N ASN A 225 11.55 10.25 27.53
CA ASN A 225 10.18 9.85 27.87
C ASN A 225 10.15 8.36 28.15
N ILE A 226 9.37 7.90 29.13
CA ILE A 226 9.33 6.46 29.43
C ILE A 226 8.85 5.61 28.25
N GLY A 227 7.90 6.13 27.45
CA GLY A 227 7.44 5.49 26.23
C GLY A 227 8.53 5.41 25.15
N ASN A 228 9.29 6.49 24.94
CA ASN A 228 10.44 6.47 24.03
C ASN A 228 11.52 5.53 24.55
N SER A 229 11.80 5.53 25.87
CA SER A 229 12.78 4.65 26.49
C SER A 229 12.43 3.18 26.27
N PHE A 230 11.16 2.80 26.39
CA PHE A 230 10.73 1.44 26.11
C PHE A 230 10.91 1.05 24.63
N LEU A 231 10.50 1.92 23.70
CA LEU A 231 10.69 1.68 22.26
C LEU A 231 12.18 1.61 21.88
N SER A 232 12.99 2.52 22.41
CA SER A 232 14.44 2.53 22.21
C SER A 232 15.14 1.34 22.88
N SER A 233 14.59 0.79 23.96
CA SER A 233 15.09 -0.46 24.55
C SER A 233 14.85 -1.65 23.63
N ILE A 234 13.69 -1.72 22.96
CA ILE A 234 13.42 -2.74 21.93
C ILE A 234 14.38 -2.56 20.74
N GLU A 235 14.56 -1.32 20.28
CA GLU A 235 15.51 -0.98 19.22
C GLU A 235 16.94 -1.39 19.58
N ALA A 236 17.33 -1.19 20.85
CA ALA A 236 18.65 -1.54 21.37
C ALA A 236 18.91 -3.05 21.44
N VAL A 237 17.87 -3.90 21.53
CA VAL A 237 18.04 -5.36 21.39
C VAL A 237 18.41 -5.75 19.95
N LEU A 238 18.00 -4.97 18.95
CA LEU A 238 18.30 -5.28 17.54
C LEU A 238 19.59 -4.61 17.06
N HIS A 239 19.77 -3.33 17.39
CA HIS A 239 20.87 -2.50 16.89
C HIS A 239 22.03 -2.36 17.89
N GLY A 240 21.85 -2.80 19.13
CA GLY A 240 22.79 -2.55 20.24
C GLY A 240 22.57 -1.20 20.93
N LEU A 241 23.14 -1.06 22.12
CA LEU A 241 23.21 0.21 22.84
C LEU A 241 24.44 1.01 22.40
N GLN A 242 24.28 2.33 22.21
CA GLN A 242 25.39 3.24 21.97
C GLN A 242 26.17 3.50 23.26
N PHE A 243 27.20 2.68 23.50
CA PHE A 243 28.02 2.74 24.71
C PHE A 243 28.61 4.13 24.99
N ASP A 244 29.11 4.80 23.94
CA ASP A 244 29.78 6.10 24.07
C ASP A 244 28.84 7.18 24.63
N GLU A 245 27.57 7.16 24.25
CA GLU A 245 26.57 8.12 24.74
C GLU A 245 26.26 7.91 26.23
N LEU A 246 26.17 6.66 26.68
CA LEU A 246 25.91 6.35 28.09
C LEU A 246 27.14 6.65 28.97
N GLN A 247 28.34 6.33 28.49
CA GLN A 247 29.58 6.59 29.21
C GLN A 247 29.84 8.09 29.37
N ALA A 248 29.49 8.90 28.36
CA ALA A 248 29.65 10.35 28.40
C ALA A 248 28.81 11.01 29.51
N VAL A 249 27.64 10.46 29.84
CA VAL A 249 26.80 10.95 30.94
C VAL A 249 27.31 10.46 32.30
N ASN A 250 27.59 9.16 32.41
CA ASN A 250 28.12 8.59 33.63
C ASN A 250 29.16 7.49 33.33
N GLN A 251 30.40 7.79 33.70
CA GLN A 251 31.57 6.96 33.38
C GLN A 251 31.53 5.57 34.02
N TYR A 252 30.80 5.36 35.12
CA TYR A 252 30.70 4.06 35.80
C TYR A 252 29.35 3.38 35.53
N LEU A 253 28.25 4.12 35.69
CA LEU A 253 26.91 3.56 35.57
C LEU A 253 26.55 3.22 34.12
N GLY A 254 27.01 4.04 33.15
CA GLY A 254 26.80 3.80 31.72
C GLY A 254 27.33 2.44 31.30
N PRO A 255 28.63 2.16 31.47
CA PRO A 255 29.21 0.86 31.14
C PRO A 255 28.56 -0.32 31.86
N LEU A 256 28.22 -0.15 33.15
CA LEU A 256 27.62 -1.21 33.94
C LEU A 256 26.24 -1.61 33.40
N VAL A 257 25.37 -0.63 33.13
CA VAL A 257 24.03 -0.85 32.58
C VAL A 257 24.11 -1.38 31.15
N SER A 258 25.02 -0.86 30.32
CA SER A 258 25.23 -1.35 28.96
C SER A 258 25.70 -2.81 28.93
N PHE A 259 26.66 -3.18 29.79
CA PHE A 259 27.17 -4.54 29.86
C PHE A 259 26.10 -5.51 30.39
N SER A 260 25.38 -5.14 31.45
CA SER A 260 24.32 -5.99 32.01
C SER A 260 23.17 -6.16 31.01
N PHE A 261 22.80 -5.11 30.27
CA PHE A 261 21.79 -5.18 29.22
C PHE A 261 22.22 -6.12 28.10
N LEU A 262 23.45 -5.99 27.60
CA LEU A 262 23.99 -6.84 26.54
C LEU A 262 24.04 -8.31 27.00
N PHE A 263 24.47 -8.57 28.23
CA PHE A 263 24.51 -9.93 28.76
C PHE A 263 23.11 -10.56 28.90
N ILE A 264 22.16 -9.83 29.49
CA ILE A 264 20.82 -10.39 29.77
C ILE A 264 19.95 -10.40 28.51
N CYS A 265 19.83 -9.29 27.79
CA CYS A 265 18.88 -9.16 26.68
C CYS A 265 19.37 -9.82 25.38
N LEU A 266 20.68 -9.75 25.08
CA LEU A 266 21.22 -10.40 23.88
C LEU A 266 21.62 -11.84 24.17
N PHE A 267 22.57 -12.07 25.07
CA PHE A 267 23.11 -13.43 25.24
C PHE A 267 22.14 -14.41 25.89
N PHE A 268 21.36 -13.99 26.90
CA PHE A 268 20.43 -14.91 27.54
C PHE A 268 19.08 -14.97 26.80
N MET A 269 18.42 -13.84 26.61
CA MET A 269 17.06 -13.83 26.07
C MET A 269 16.97 -14.20 24.59
N LEU A 270 17.79 -13.60 23.71
CA LEU A 270 17.71 -13.88 22.27
C LEU A 270 18.07 -15.34 21.96
N ASN A 271 19.09 -15.89 22.63
CA ASN A 271 19.47 -17.29 22.46
C ASN A 271 18.43 -18.27 23.02
N THR A 272 17.79 -17.93 24.15
CA THR A 272 16.68 -18.75 24.69
C THR A 272 15.48 -18.74 23.75
N PHE A 273 15.15 -17.59 23.16
CA PHE A 273 14.09 -17.47 22.16
C PHE A 273 14.37 -18.36 20.94
N LEU A 274 15.59 -18.32 20.41
CA LEU A 274 16.01 -19.14 19.28
C LEU A 274 15.94 -20.64 19.61
N ALA A 275 16.39 -21.03 20.80
CA ALA A 275 16.33 -22.42 21.27
C ALA A 275 14.88 -22.94 21.38
N LEU A 276 13.95 -22.10 21.85
CA LEU A 276 12.52 -22.46 21.90
C LEU A 276 11.93 -22.68 20.51
N ILE A 277 12.28 -21.84 19.53
CA ILE A 277 11.84 -22.01 18.14
C ILE A 277 12.40 -23.30 17.54
N MET A 278 13.70 -23.56 17.71
CA MET A 278 14.35 -24.78 17.21
C MET A 278 13.71 -26.04 17.80
N LYS A 279 13.43 -26.04 19.11
CA LYS A 279 12.75 -27.16 19.78
C LYS A 279 11.37 -27.45 19.18
N SER A 280 10.61 -26.41 18.86
CA SER A 280 9.30 -26.56 18.23
C SER A 280 9.40 -26.96 16.76
N TYR A 281 10.41 -26.47 16.03
CA TYR A 281 10.70 -26.90 14.68
C TYR A 281 10.98 -28.41 14.63
N ASP A 282 11.84 -28.92 15.51
CA ASP A 282 12.16 -30.34 15.61
C ASP A 282 10.93 -31.19 15.93
N LYS A 283 10.06 -30.70 16.84
CA LYS A 283 8.80 -31.36 17.19
C LYS A 283 7.89 -31.51 15.96
N VAL A 284 7.70 -30.44 15.19
CA VAL A 284 6.83 -30.47 14.00
C VAL A 284 7.46 -31.25 12.84
N SER A 285 8.78 -31.18 12.66
CA SER A 285 9.48 -31.98 11.65
C SER A 285 9.38 -33.48 11.90
N LYS A 286 9.27 -33.90 13.18
CA LYS A 286 9.04 -35.30 13.56
C LYS A 286 7.58 -35.75 13.39
N MET A 287 6.62 -34.82 13.39
CA MET A 287 5.19 -35.09 13.18
C MET A 287 4.80 -35.19 11.69
N LYS A 288 5.75 -35.49 10.79
CA LYS A 288 5.61 -35.37 9.33
C LYS A 288 4.66 -36.37 8.65
N ASP A 289 3.96 -37.20 9.40
CA ASP A 289 2.95 -38.10 8.83
C ASP A 289 1.53 -37.51 9.01
N GLU A 290 0.80 -37.43 7.89
CA GLU A 290 -0.65 -37.21 7.76
C GLU A 290 -1.25 -35.79 7.79
N ASP A 291 -0.81 -34.87 6.93
CA ASP A 291 -1.71 -33.78 6.45
C ASP A 291 -2.20 -34.08 5.02
N SER A 292 -3.10 -35.07 4.91
CA SER A 292 -3.78 -35.48 3.67
C SER A 292 -4.51 -34.31 2.99
N LEU A 293 -5.07 -33.40 3.79
CA LEU A 293 -5.86 -32.25 3.33
C LEU A 293 -5.04 -31.24 2.50
N SER A 294 -3.80 -30.93 2.93
CA SER A 294 -2.92 -30.01 2.18
C SER A 294 -2.53 -30.58 0.81
N LYS A 295 -2.33 -31.90 0.73
CA LYS A 295 -2.06 -32.62 -0.52
C LYS A 295 -3.29 -32.64 -1.43
N GLU A 296 -4.50 -32.77 -0.88
CA GLU A 296 -5.75 -32.72 -1.66
C GLU A 296 -6.06 -31.32 -2.19
N PHE A 297 -5.90 -30.28 -1.38
CA PHE A 297 -6.09 -28.89 -1.81
C PHE A 297 -5.07 -28.47 -2.88
N ALA A 298 -3.79 -28.79 -2.71
CA ALA A 298 -2.78 -28.53 -3.72
C ALA A 298 -3.11 -29.24 -5.04
N LYS A 299 -3.55 -30.52 -5.00
CA LYS A 299 -3.99 -31.26 -6.18
C LYS A 299 -5.22 -30.63 -6.88
N GLY A 300 -6.10 -29.96 -6.14
CA GLY A 300 -7.29 -29.28 -6.69
C GLY A 300 -7.00 -27.91 -7.32
N VAL A 301 -6.09 -27.11 -6.73
CA VAL A 301 -5.84 -25.73 -7.18
C VAL A 301 -4.77 -25.64 -8.26
N PHE A 302 -3.73 -26.47 -8.22
CA PHE A 302 -2.68 -26.51 -9.25
C PHE A 302 -3.21 -26.66 -10.70
N PRO A 303 -4.15 -27.58 -11.01
CA PRO A 303 -4.66 -27.72 -12.38
C PRO A 303 -5.50 -26.53 -12.83
N LEU A 304 -6.20 -25.84 -11.91
CA LEU A 304 -6.94 -24.62 -12.21
C LEU A 304 -6.00 -23.46 -12.54
N PHE A 305 -4.95 -23.28 -11.74
CA PHE A 305 -3.96 -22.23 -11.97
C PHE A 305 -3.19 -22.47 -13.28
N LYS A 306 -2.83 -23.73 -13.57
CA LYS A 306 -2.23 -24.12 -14.84
C LYS A 306 -3.16 -23.82 -16.01
N SER A 307 -4.44 -24.17 -15.91
CA SER A 307 -5.45 -23.89 -16.95
C SER A 307 -5.66 -22.40 -17.20
N ILE A 308 -5.66 -21.57 -16.14
CA ILE A 308 -5.76 -20.11 -16.25
C ILE A 308 -4.49 -19.53 -16.90
N SER A 309 -3.30 -19.99 -16.48
CA SER A 309 -2.03 -19.54 -17.05
C SER A 309 -1.89 -19.92 -18.53
N GLU A 310 -2.36 -21.10 -18.94
CA GLU A 310 -2.38 -21.55 -20.32
C GLU A 310 -3.38 -20.77 -21.18
N ARG A 311 -4.52 -20.35 -20.60
CA ARG A 311 -5.49 -19.49 -21.29
C ARG A 311 -4.95 -18.06 -21.46
N LEU A 312 -4.30 -17.51 -20.43
CA LEU A 312 -3.67 -16.19 -20.47
C LEU A 312 -2.49 -16.16 -21.45
N SER A 313 -1.65 -17.20 -21.48
CA SER A 313 -0.56 -17.30 -22.45
C SER A 313 -1.06 -17.47 -23.88
N LYS A 314 -2.16 -18.21 -24.11
CA LYS A 314 -2.84 -18.29 -25.42
C LYS A 314 -3.43 -16.96 -25.87
N LEU A 315 -3.99 -16.16 -24.95
CA LEU A 315 -4.49 -14.81 -25.25
C LEU A 315 -3.35 -13.83 -25.56
N SER A 316 -2.24 -13.90 -24.82
CA SER A 316 -1.02 -13.12 -25.10
C SER A 316 -0.40 -13.51 -26.45
N ARG A 317 -0.33 -14.81 -26.76
CA ARG A 317 0.18 -15.32 -28.04
C ARG A 317 -0.74 -14.97 -29.21
N LYS A 318 -2.07 -15.01 -29.05
CA LYS A 318 -3.03 -14.51 -30.06
C LYS A 318 -2.89 -13.00 -30.30
N ARG A 319 -2.57 -12.22 -29.26
CA ARG A 319 -2.36 -10.77 -29.40
C ARG A 319 -1.06 -10.48 -30.18
N LYS A 320 0.04 -11.20 -29.89
CA LYS A 320 1.30 -11.14 -30.67
C LYS A 320 1.14 -11.53 -32.14
N VAL A 321 0.44 -12.64 -32.42
CA VAL A 321 0.18 -13.09 -33.81
C VAL A 321 -0.74 -12.14 -34.57
N LYS A 322 -1.64 -11.43 -33.87
CA LYS A 322 -2.53 -10.43 -34.50
C LYS A 322 -1.81 -9.12 -34.80
N ASP A 323 -0.82 -8.72 -34.00
CA ASP A 323 0.06 -7.57 -34.28
C ASP A 323 1.07 -7.89 -35.40
N GLU A 324 1.69 -9.08 -35.39
CA GLU A 324 2.56 -9.54 -36.50
C GLU A 324 1.77 -9.67 -37.82
N GLY A 325 0.56 -10.24 -37.78
CA GLY A 325 -0.31 -10.33 -38.95
C GLY A 325 -0.93 -9.00 -39.42
N LYS A 326 -0.90 -7.94 -38.60
CA LYS A 326 -1.25 -6.57 -39.02
C LYS A 326 -0.07 -5.92 -39.73
N HIS A 327 1.14 -6.09 -39.20
CA HIS A 327 2.38 -5.59 -39.78
C HIS A 327 2.69 -6.22 -41.14
N ASP A 328 2.36 -7.50 -41.33
CA ASP A 328 2.48 -8.23 -42.62
C ASP A 328 1.39 -7.87 -43.64
N ARG A 329 0.24 -7.34 -43.18
CA ARG A 329 -0.82 -6.84 -44.05
C ARG A 329 -0.56 -5.42 -44.50
N GLU A 330 -0.04 -4.56 -43.62
CA GLU A 330 0.38 -3.20 -43.96
C GLU A 330 1.56 -3.19 -44.94
N SER A 331 2.58 -4.06 -44.75
CA SER A 331 3.70 -4.20 -45.70
C SER A 331 3.29 -4.72 -47.07
N LYS A 332 2.33 -5.66 -47.15
CA LYS A 332 1.78 -6.15 -48.43
C LYS A 332 0.82 -5.15 -49.10
N GLN A 333 0.33 -4.16 -48.37
CA GLN A 333 -0.55 -3.13 -48.91
C GLN A 333 0.28 -1.95 -49.44
N GLU A 334 1.40 -1.59 -48.80
CA GLU A 334 2.38 -0.65 -49.36
C GLU A 334 3.02 -1.17 -50.67
N ASP A 335 3.44 -2.44 -50.71
CA ASP A 335 4.07 -3.05 -51.90
C ASP A 335 3.09 -3.22 -53.10
N LYS A 336 1.78 -3.23 -52.83
CA LYS A 336 0.72 -3.19 -53.87
C LYS A 336 0.34 -1.78 -54.31
N THR A 337 0.62 -0.77 -53.49
CA THR A 337 0.32 0.64 -53.79
C THR A 337 1.45 1.24 -54.63
N GLU A 338 2.72 0.88 -54.36
CA GLU A 338 3.87 1.26 -55.20
C GLU A 338 3.79 0.65 -56.61
N LYS A 339 3.31 -0.59 -56.76
CA LYS A 339 3.15 -1.22 -58.10
C LYS A 339 1.99 -0.67 -58.94
N LYS A 340 1.13 0.20 -58.40
CA LYS A 340 0.02 0.84 -59.13
C LYS A 340 0.27 2.31 -59.48
N GLN A 341 1.38 2.89 -59.02
CA GLN A 341 1.85 4.24 -59.37
C GLN A 341 3.13 4.16 -60.22
N ALA A 342 3.02 3.57 -61.42
CA ALA A 342 4.01 3.74 -62.48
C ALA A 342 3.34 4.47 -63.64
N TRP A 343 3.84 5.66 -63.99
CA TRP A 343 3.43 6.42 -65.18
C TRP A 343 4.04 5.78 -66.44
N PRO A 344 3.36 5.81 -67.61
CA PRO A 344 3.93 5.31 -68.86
C PRO A 344 4.91 6.32 -69.46
N GLU A 345 6.04 5.82 -69.98
CA GLU A 345 7.07 6.58 -70.71
C GLU A 345 6.54 7.21 -72.00
N VAL A 346 7.03 8.42 -72.33
CA VAL A 346 7.09 8.95 -73.70
C VAL A 346 8.46 9.63 -73.91
N ASN A 347 9.13 9.20 -74.98
CA ASN A 347 10.43 9.65 -75.51
C ASN A 347 10.38 11.08 -76.07
N ASP A 348 11.51 11.81 -76.00
CA ASP A 348 12.27 12.15 -77.22
C ASP A 348 13.63 12.83 -76.99
N SER A 349 14.62 12.29 -77.72
CA SER A 349 15.72 12.95 -78.46
C SER A 349 16.86 13.73 -77.77
N ASP A 350 18.07 13.24 -78.10
CA ASP A 350 19.26 13.97 -78.59
C ASP A 350 20.25 14.67 -77.63
N LYS A 351 21.45 14.06 -77.62
CA LYS A 351 22.80 14.61 -77.90
C LYS A 351 23.64 15.29 -76.80
N ASN A 352 24.80 14.63 -76.62
CA ASN A 352 26.18 15.14 -76.66
C ASN A 352 26.82 15.82 -75.43
N GLY A 353 28.07 15.38 -75.20
CA GLY A 353 29.20 16.21 -74.77
C GLY A 353 29.41 16.28 -73.25
N GLU A 354 30.29 15.47 -72.68
CA GLU A 354 31.74 15.72 -72.51
C GLU A 354 32.13 16.63 -71.32
N HIS A 355 32.98 16.03 -70.48
CA HIS A 355 34.21 16.58 -69.86
C HIS A 355 34.19 17.53 -68.64
N PHE A 356 34.81 16.99 -67.57
CA PHE A 356 36.04 17.47 -66.91
C PHE A 356 35.96 18.40 -65.66
N THR A 357 36.21 17.76 -64.50
CA THR A 357 37.14 18.06 -63.38
C THR A 357 37.12 19.36 -62.54
N ASP A 358 37.39 19.10 -61.26
CA ASP A 358 38.39 19.72 -60.36
C ASP A 358 38.08 21.01 -59.56
N LYS A 359 38.10 20.79 -58.23
CA LYS A 359 38.93 21.44 -57.19
C LYS A 359 38.57 22.80 -56.55
N LEU A 360 39.03 22.87 -55.29
CA LEU A 360 39.29 23.99 -54.37
C LEU A 360 38.04 24.63 -53.70
N ALA A 361 37.83 24.58 -52.37
CA ALA A 361 38.59 25.02 -51.18
C ALA A 361 38.31 26.47 -50.74
N THR A 362 38.24 26.66 -49.40
CA THR A 362 38.46 27.93 -48.63
C THR A 362 37.27 28.92 -48.68
N SER A 363 36.79 29.64 -47.66
CA SER A 363 36.97 29.72 -46.20
C SER A 363 36.05 30.84 -45.62
N THR A 364 35.89 30.86 -44.29
CA THR A 364 35.87 32.05 -43.39
C THR A 364 34.54 32.76 -43.00
N SER A 365 34.44 32.99 -41.67
CA SER A 365 33.79 34.09 -40.94
C SER A 365 32.32 33.94 -40.50
N LEU A 366 31.81 34.50 -39.39
CA LEU A 366 32.31 35.30 -38.26
C LEU A 366 31.25 35.24 -37.12
N ALA A 367 31.69 35.55 -35.89
CA ALA A 367 31.01 35.47 -34.58
C ALA A 367 29.60 36.10 -34.41
N LYS A 368 28.84 35.60 -33.40
CA LYS A 368 27.75 36.31 -32.67
C LYS A 368 27.61 35.87 -31.18
N PRO A 369 26.99 36.70 -30.30
CA PRO A 369 27.07 36.65 -28.84
C PRO A 369 25.81 36.09 -28.11
N ASP A 370 25.96 35.87 -26.79
CA ASP A 370 24.96 35.79 -25.68
C ASP A 370 23.50 35.40 -25.99
N GLU A 371 23.06 34.24 -25.47
CA GLU A 371 21.63 33.88 -25.36
C GLU A 371 21.24 33.40 -23.94
N ARG A 372 20.22 34.07 -23.40
CA ARG A 372 19.38 33.62 -22.27
C ARG A 372 18.67 32.32 -22.65
N PRO A 373 18.37 31.40 -21.71
CA PRO A 373 17.60 30.20 -22.05
C PRO A 373 16.16 30.58 -22.41
N GLN A 374 15.80 30.42 -23.68
CA GLN A 374 14.43 30.47 -24.17
C GLN A 374 13.75 29.12 -23.94
N PHE A 375 12.55 29.15 -23.36
CA PHE A 375 11.68 28.00 -23.21
C PHE A 375 11.27 27.46 -24.58
N LEU A 376 11.85 26.32 -24.99
CA LEU A 376 11.39 25.58 -26.16
C LEU A 376 10.09 24.84 -25.85
N ARG A 377 9.01 25.43 -26.35
CA ARG A 377 7.65 24.90 -26.41
C ARG A 377 7.63 23.63 -27.29
N GLN A 378 7.73 22.44 -26.70
CA GLN A 378 7.45 21.19 -27.41
C GLN A 378 5.95 21.12 -27.73
N ARG A 379 5.61 21.23 -29.02
CA ARG A 379 4.31 20.86 -29.57
C ARG A 379 4.24 19.33 -29.65
N THR A 380 3.53 18.68 -28.73
CA THR A 380 3.05 17.31 -28.95
C THR A 380 1.77 17.38 -29.77
N LEU A 381 1.83 16.88 -31.00
CA LEU A 381 0.68 16.72 -31.89
C LEU A 381 -0.26 15.64 -31.35
N TYR A 382 -1.54 15.96 -31.30
CA TYR A 382 -2.65 15.08 -30.94
C TYR A 382 -2.93 14.13 -32.13
N ARG A 383 -3.02 12.83 -31.89
CA ARG A 383 -3.68 11.87 -32.80
C ARG A 383 -5.06 11.57 -32.21
N ARG A 384 -6.10 11.82 -32.99
CA ARG A 384 -7.50 11.54 -32.66
C ARG A 384 -7.84 10.21 -33.36
N ASP A 385 -7.90 9.13 -32.60
CA ASP A 385 -8.36 7.83 -33.11
C ASP A 385 -9.77 7.58 -32.54
N ASP A 386 -10.79 7.89 -33.34
CA ASP A 386 -12.16 7.40 -33.14
C ASP A 386 -12.31 6.15 -34.03
N ASP A 387 -12.10 4.97 -33.47
CA ASP A 387 -12.51 3.68 -34.07
C ASP A 387 -13.28 2.87 -33.03
N LEU A 388 -14.60 2.95 -33.09
CA LEU A 388 -15.50 2.05 -32.38
C LEU A 388 -15.43 0.66 -33.03
N VAL A 389 -14.70 -0.27 -32.39
CA VAL A 389 -14.67 -1.67 -32.80
C VAL A 389 -15.94 -2.35 -32.31
N GLU A 390 -16.88 -2.66 -33.21
CA GLU A 390 -18.01 -3.53 -32.90
C GLU A 390 -17.50 -4.94 -32.56
N VAL A 391 -17.80 -5.38 -31.33
CA VAL A 391 -17.49 -6.73 -30.85
C VAL A 391 -18.63 -7.66 -31.29
N PRO A 392 -18.37 -8.73 -32.08
CA PRO A 392 -19.42 -9.63 -32.55
C PRO A 392 -20.20 -10.26 -31.40
N LEU A 393 -21.53 -10.27 -31.48
CA LEU A 393 -22.45 -10.77 -30.44
C LEU A 393 -22.10 -12.19 -29.96
N GLU A 394 -21.57 -13.03 -30.86
CA GLU A 394 -21.11 -14.39 -30.55
C GLU A 394 -19.94 -14.43 -29.56
N THR A 395 -19.03 -13.44 -29.60
CA THR A 395 -17.90 -13.35 -28.66
C THR A 395 -18.34 -12.90 -27.27
N LEU A 396 -19.36 -12.06 -27.17
CA LEU A 396 -19.99 -11.69 -25.89
C LEU A 396 -20.81 -12.85 -25.31
N GLN A 397 -21.46 -13.65 -26.16
CA GLN A 397 -22.13 -14.89 -25.75
C GLN A 397 -21.14 -15.97 -25.27
N GLN A 398 -20.01 -16.15 -25.96
CA GLN A 398 -18.96 -17.08 -25.50
C GLN A 398 -18.30 -16.62 -24.19
N LEU A 399 -18.08 -15.31 -24.00
CA LEU A 399 -17.56 -14.75 -22.76
C LEU A 399 -18.55 -14.87 -21.60
N THR A 400 -19.86 -14.67 -21.83
CA THR A 400 -20.91 -14.86 -20.79
C THR A 400 -21.09 -16.32 -20.41
N VAL A 401 -21.05 -17.25 -21.37
CA VAL A 401 -21.06 -18.70 -21.08
C VAL A 401 -19.79 -19.10 -20.30
N SER A 402 -18.62 -18.56 -20.65
CA SER A 402 -17.38 -18.84 -19.93
C SER A 402 -17.33 -18.19 -18.53
N LEU A 403 -17.96 -17.03 -18.34
CA LEU A 403 -18.15 -16.38 -17.05
C LEU A 403 -19.10 -17.17 -16.16
N ASN A 404 -20.20 -17.71 -16.71
CA ASN A 404 -21.14 -18.55 -15.97
C ASN A 404 -20.50 -19.89 -15.58
N ASP A 405 -19.67 -20.49 -16.44
CA ASP A 405 -18.90 -21.70 -16.12
C ASP A 405 -17.77 -21.44 -15.10
N LEU A 406 -17.17 -20.24 -15.12
CA LEU A 406 -16.24 -19.81 -14.08
C LEU A 406 -16.97 -19.53 -12.76
N GLN A 407 -18.15 -18.91 -12.79
CA GLN A 407 -18.95 -18.68 -11.60
C GLN A 407 -19.45 -20.00 -11.00
N SER A 408 -19.85 -20.99 -11.80
CA SER A 408 -20.24 -22.31 -11.30
C SER A 408 -19.06 -23.06 -10.69
N LYS A 409 -17.86 -22.95 -11.28
CA LYS A 409 -16.62 -23.52 -10.74
C LYS A 409 -16.13 -22.80 -9.49
N VAL A 410 -16.26 -21.49 -9.41
CA VAL A 410 -15.97 -20.70 -8.21
C VAL A 410 -16.97 -21.00 -7.10
N LYS A 411 -18.26 -21.21 -7.43
CA LYS A 411 -19.29 -21.59 -6.47
C LYS A 411 -19.05 -23.00 -5.91
N THR A 412 -18.71 -23.96 -6.75
CA THR A 412 -18.33 -25.32 -6.31
C THR A 412 -17.02 -25.33 -5.51
N LEU A 413 -16.05 -24.48 -5.84
CA LEU A 413 -14.84 -24.29 -5.01
C LEU A 413 -15.17 -23.60 -3.68
N SER A 414 -16.04 -22.59 -3.67
CA SER A 414 -16.51 -21.91 -2.45
C SER A 414 -17.24 -22.89 -1.52
N ASP A 415 -18.10 -23.75 -2.07
CA ASP A 415 -18.82 -24.75 -1.28
C ASP A 415 -17.88 -25.87 -0.78
N ARG A 416 -16.86 -26.26 -1.56
CA ARG A 416 -15.80 -27.17 -1.10
C ARG A 416 -14.90 -26.55 -0.03
N VAL A 417 -14.58 -25.27 -0.12
CA VAL A 417 -13.84 -24.52 0.90
C VAL A 417 -14.67 -24.39 2.19
N LYS A 418 -15.98 -24.13 2.10
CA LYS A 418 -16.88 -24.14 3.26
C LYS A 418 -16.98 -25.53 3.91
N THR A 419 -17.01 -26.58 3.11
CA THR A 419 -17.04 -27.96 3.61
C THR A 419 -15.72 -28.31 4.31
N ALA A 420 -14.59 -27.85 3.77
CA ALA A 420 -13.27 -28.01 4.39
C ALA A 420 -13.09 -27.16 5.66
N GLU A 421 -13.66 -25.94 5.72
CA GLU A 421 -13.71 -25.15 6.96
C GLU A 421 -14.48 -25.86 8.07
N CYS A 422 -15.58 -26.56 7.75
CA CYS A 422 -16.35 -27.35 8.73
C CYS A 422 -15.55 -28.54 9.29
N VAL A 423 -14.76 -29.21 8.44
CA VAL A 423 -13.90 -30.35 8.85
C VAL A 423 -12.69 -29.88 9.67
N TYR A 424 -12.09 -28.74 9.30
CA TYR A 424 -10.97 -28.14 10.04
C TYR A 424 -11.34 -27.71 11.47
N LEU A 425 -12.64 -27.49 11.74
CA LEU A 425 -13.17 -27.13 13.06
C LEU A 425 -13.63 -28.35 13.89
N GLY A 426 -13.36 -29.58 13.43
CA GLY A 426 -13.66 -30.80 14.19
C GLY A 426 -15.16 -31.11 14.35
N GLN A 427 -16.02 -30.66 13.42
CA GLN A 427 -17.42 -31.08 13.38
C GLN A 427 -17.59 -32.20 12.34
N LYS A 428 -17.90 -33.42 12.81
CA LYS A 428 -18.72 -34.35 12.01
C LYS A 428 -20.12 -33.74 11.87
N ILE A 429 -20.71 -33.88 10.68
CA ILE A 429 -22.10 -33.52 10.37
C ILE A 429 -23.04 -34.07 11.45
#